data_AF-A0A7I0L1F2-F1
#
_entry.id   AF-A0A7I0L1F2-F1
#
_cell.length_a   1.000
_cell.length_b   1.000
_cell.length_c   1.000
_cell.angle_alpha   90.00
_cell.angle_beta   90.00
_cell.angle_gamma   90.00
#
_symmetry.space_group_name_H-M   'P 1'
#
loop_
_entity.id
_entity.type
_entity.pdbx_description
1 polymer ?
#
loop_
_entity_poly.entity_id
_entity_poly.type
_entity_poly.pdbx_seq_one_letter_code
_entity_poly.pdbx_strand_id
1 'polypeptide(L)'
;MVVFNSDEASWHLVEDHRGKTVYDVASGDALFISELGPLPENVTWLSPAGEFQKWNGTSWIKDTEEETSLLEAWKMYRVLLNRVDTSTAPDIEWPVNPVRE
;
A
#
# COMPACT_ATOMS: atom_id res chain seq x y z
N MET A 1 2.33 4.22 28.37
CA MET A 1 3.65 4.62 28.92
C MET A 1 3.59 6.10 29.27
N VAL A 2 4.49 6.64 30.09
CA VAL A 2 4.53 8.09 30.34
C VAL A 2 5.81 8.65 29.75
N VAL A 3 5.70 9.68 28.92
CA VAL A 3 6.83 10.40 28.33
C VAL A 3 6.91 11.74 29.05
N PHE A 4 8.10 12.08 29.54
CA PHE A 4 8.34 13.37 30.17
C PHE A 4 8.58 14.41 29.07
N ASN A 5 7.69 15.39 28.95
CA ASN A 5 7.88 16.54 28.07
C ASN A 5 8.76 17.56 28.79
N SER A 6 9.97 17.81 28.27
CA SER A 6 10.91 18.77 28.87
C SER A 6 10.59 20.22 28.57
N ASP A 7 9.80 20.52 27.53
CA ASP A 7 9.37 21.87 27.19
C ASP A 7 8.32 22.37 28.20
N GLU A 8 7.44 21.46 28.62
CA GLU A 8 6.34 21.73 29.56
C GLU A 8 6.64 21.25 31.00
N ALA A 9 7.80 20.62 31.22
CA ALA A 9 8.19 19.97 32.47
C ALA A 9 7.10 19.07 33.07
N SER A 10 6.38 18.34 32.21
CA SER A 10 5.17 17.58 32.58
C SER A 10 5.18 16.15 32.01
N TRP A 11 4.53 15.24 32.71
CA TRP A 11 4.37 13.85 32.27
C TRP A 11 3.13 13.73 31.39
N HIS A 12 3.33 13.38 30.13
CA HIS A 12 2.25 13.05 29.22
C HIS A 12 2.06 11.54 29.17
N LEU A 13 0.81 11.09 29.34
CA LEU A 13 0.46 9.70 29.15
C LEU A 13 0.37 9.42 27.65
N VAL A 14 1.34 8.66 27.16
CA VAL A 14 1.44 8.30 25.75
C VAL A 14 1.16 6.82 25.62
N GLU A 15 0.17 6.47 24.80
CA GLU A 15 -0.13 5.08 24.52
C GLU A 15 1.07 4.44 23.82
N ASP A 16 1.50 3.30 24.36
CA ASP A 16 2.61 2.56 23.79
C ASP A 16 2.07 1.52 22.83
N HIS A 17 2.17 1.82 21.55
CA HIS A 17 1.76 0.94 20.46
C HIS A 17 2.95 0.33 19.70
N ARG A 18 4.18 0.53 20.20
CA ARG A 18 5.39 0.01 19.58
C ARG A 18 5.32 -1.51 19.45
N GLY A 19 5.90 -2.03 18.37
CA GLY A 19 5.85 -3.47 18.08
C GLY A 19 4.55 -3.94 17.45
N LYS A 20 3.59 -3.04 17.20
CA LYS A 20 2.39 -3.33 16.41
C LYS A 20 2.56 -2.80 14.99
N THR A 21 1.95 -3.49 14.04
CA THR A 21 1.87 -3.07 12.64
C THR A 21 0.55 -2.34 12.42
N VAL A 22 0.62 -1.19 11.78
CA VAL A 22 -0.51 -0.41 11.28
C VAL A 22 -0.43 -0.32 9.77
N TYR A 23 -1.52 0.10 9.15
CA TYR A 23 -1.60 0.24 7.70
C TYR A 23 -1.85 1.70 7.35
N ASP A 24 -1.06 2.25 6.43
CA ASP A 24 -1.27 3.59 5.89
C ASP A 24 -2.60 3.64 5.15
N VAL A 25 -3.51 4.55 5.51
CA VAL A 25 -4.82 4.65 4.86
C VAL A 25 -4.77 5.27 3.47
N ALA A 26 -3.69 5.99 3.15
CA ALA A 26 -3.51 6.60 1.83
C ALA A 26 -3.05 5.58 0.79
N SER A 27 -2.20 4.62 1.19
CA SER A 27 -1.52 3.69 0.28
C SER A 27 -1.85 2.21 0.55
N GLY A 28 -2.32 1.86 1.75
CA GLY A 28 -2.47 0.47 2.20
C GLY A 28 -1.18 -0.18 2.72
N ASP A 29 -0.10 0.59 2.83
CA ASP A 29 1.23 0.07 3.15
C ASP A 29 1.38 -0.30 4.64
N ALA A 30 2.11 -1.38 4.93
CA ALA A 30 2.30 -1.87 6.29
C ALA A 30 3.40 -1.07 7.01
N LEU A 31 2.99 -0.19 7.91
CA LEU A 31 3.86 0.63 8.73
C LEU A 31 4.09 -0.02 10.10
N PHE A 32 5.36 -0.17 10.47
CA PHE A 32 5.72 -0.65 11.81
C PHE A 32 5.83 0.51 12.78
N ILE A 33 5.15 0.43 13.92
CA ILE A 33 5.23 1.47 14.94
C ILE A 33 6.54 1.33 15.70
N SER A 34 7.48 2.23 15.41
CA SER A 34 8.73 2.40 16.16
C SER A 34 8.69 3.56 17.15
N GLU A 35 7.78 4.53 16.96
CA GLU A 35 7.73 5.76 17.75
C GLU A 35 6.75 5.68 18.93
N LEU A 36 7.08 6.38 20.01
CA LEU A 36 6.17 6.59 21.14
C LEU A 36 5.28 7.78 20.82
N GLY A 37 3.98 7.56 20.74
CA GLY A 37 3.06 8.64 20.40
C GLY A 37 1.66 8.13 20.12
N PRO A 38 0.68 9.05 20.00
CA PRO A 38 -0.56 8.72 19.33
C PRO A 38 -0.25 8.27 17.89
N LEU A 39 -1.07 7.36 17.37
CA LEU A 39 -0.94 6.99 15.98
C LEU A 39 -1.17 8.20 15.07
N PRO A 40 -0.43 8.31 13.97
CA PRO A 40 -0.73 9.32 12.98
C PRO A 40 -2.15 9.11 12.42
N GLU A 41 -2.85 10.21 12.13
CA GLU A 41 -4.23 10.19 11.65
C GLU A 41 -4.39 9.58 10.24
N ASN A 42 -3.28 9.37 9.52
CA ASN A 42 -3.23 8.65 8.25
C ASN A 42 -2.96 7.13 8.38
N VAL A 43 -3.11 6.53 9.57
CA VAL A 43 -2.97 5.07 9.70
C VAL A 43 -4.19 4.42 10.34
N THR A 44 -4.39 3.14 10.02
CA THR A 44 -5.47 2.31 10.54
C THR A 44 -4.94 0.98 11.07
N TRP A 45 -5.64 0.43 12.06
CA TRP A 45 -5.40 -0.93 12.56
C TRP A 45 -6.00 -2.02 11.67
N LEU A 46 -6.80 -1.64 10.69
CA LEU A 46 -7.48 -2.57 9.80
C LEU A 46 -6.55 -2.89 8.62
N SER A 47 -6.24 -4.16 8.42
CA SER A 47 -5.57 -4.59 7.20
C SER A 47 -6.52 -4.47 6.00
N PRO A 48 -6.07 -3.94 4.85
CA PRO A 48 -6.85 -4.05 3.62
C PRO A 48 -7.03 -5.54 3.28
N ALA A 49 -8.24 -5.96 2.91
CA ALA A 49 -8.52 -7.37 2.64
C ALA A 49 -7.92 -7.86 1.29
N GLY A 50 -7.18 -7.01 0.58
CA GLY A 50 -6.76 -7.20 -0.80
C GLY A 50 -6.14 -5.92 -1.41
N GLU A 51 -5.51 -6.08 -2.57
CA GLU A 51 -4.57 -5.11 -3.16
C GLU A 51 -5.22 -3.83 -3.73
N PHE A 52 -6.47 -3.90 -4.19
CA PHE A 52 -7.21 -2.76 -4.76
C PHE A 52 -8.22 -2.22 -3.77
N GLN A 53 -7.76 -1.75 -2.61
CA GLN A 53 -8.63 -1.19 -1.58
C GLN A 53 -8.16 0.20 -1.16
N LYS A 54 -9.10 1.14 -1.16
CA LYS A 54 -8.90 2.53 -0.76
C LYS A 54 -9.69 2.84 0.50
N TRP A 55 -9.06 3.49 1.46
CA TRP A 55 -9.72 3.88 2.71
C TRP A 55 -10.70 5.04 2.48
N ASN A 56 -11.96 4.88 2.90
CA ASN A 56 -13.00 5.92 2.80
C ASN A 56 -13.25 6.63 4.13
N GLY A 57 -12.26 6.66 5.04
CA GLY A 57 -12.41 7.26 6.38
C GLY A 57 -12.98 6.30 7.43
N THR A 58 -13.79 5.32 7.02
CA THR A 58 -14.41 4.35 7.94
C THR A 58 -13.99 2.90 7.67
N SER A 59 -13.81 2.54 6.39
CA SER A 59 -13.50 1.18 5.96
C SER A 59 -12.71 1.18 4.65
N TRP A 60 -12.05 0.06 4.39
CA TRP A 60 -11.47 -0.26 3.09
C TRP A 60 -12.58 -0.52 2.06
N ILE A 61 -12.61 0.28 1.00
CA ILE A 61 -13.55 0.13 -0.13
C ILE A 61 -12.76 -0.33 -1.34
N LYS A 62 -13.31 -1.28 -2.10
CA LYS A 62 -12.68 -1.80 -3.30
C LYS A 62 -12.53 -0.70 -4.36
N ASP A 63 -11.30 -0.40 -4.75
CA ASP A 63 -10.98 0.51 -5.84
C ASP A 63 -11.19 -0.23 -7.16
N THR A 64 -12.36 -0.01 -7.77
CA THR A 64 -12.74 -0.69 -9.01
C THR A 64 -12.02 -0.08 -10.21
N GLU A 65 -11.61 1.19 -10.14
CA GLU A 65 -10.99 1.91 -11.25
C GLU A 65 -9.57 1.40 -11.53
N GLU A 66 -8.74 1.27 -10.48
CA GLU A 66 -7.42 0.66 -10.59
C GLU A 66 -7.51 -0.81 -11.02
N GLU A 67 -8.42 -1.59 -10.43
CA GLU A 67 -8.62 -3.00 -10.81
C GLU A 67 -9.00 -3.12 -12.29
N THR A 68 -9.92 -2.29 -12.79
CA THR A 68 -10.31 -2.30 -14.20
C THR A 68 -9.17 -1.89 -15.11
N SER A 69 -8.43 -0.83 -14.77
CA SER A 69 -7.32 -0.33 -15.57
C SER A 69 -6.20 -1.36 -15.67
N LEU A 70 -5.87 -2.00 -14.54
CA LEU A 70 -4.88 -3.06 -14.51
C LEU A 70 -5.35 -4.27 -15.33
N LEU A 71 -6.61 -4.69 -15.17
CA LEU A 71 -7.18 -5.79 -15.95
C LEU A 71 -7.17 -5.50 -17.46
N GLU A 72 -7.47 -4.28 -17.88
CA GLU A 72 -7.36 -3.85 -19.28
C GLU A 72 -5.93 -3.88 -19.78
N ALA A 73 -4.98 -3.38 -18.99
CA ALA A 73 -3.56 -3.44 -19.32
C ALA A 73 -3.08 -4.90 -19.47
N TRP A 74 -3.50 -5.82 -18.59
CA TRP A 74 -3.23 -7.26 -18.72
C TRP A 74 -3.85 -7.89 -19.97
N LYS A 75 -5.08 -7.50 -20.32
CA LYS A 75 -5.72 -7.95 -21.57
C LYS A 75 -4.91 -7.51 -22.78
N MET A 76 -4.47 -6.26 -22.82
CA MET A 76 -3.65 -5.72 -23.90
C MET A 76 -2.28 -6.41 -23.95
N TYR A 77 -1.61 -6.57 -22.81
CA TYR A 77 -0.35 -7.29 -22.69
C TYR A 77 -0.45 -8.72 -23.26
N ARG A 78 -1.50 -9.46 -22.92
CA ARG A 78 -1.74 -10.80 -23.47
C ARG A 78 -1.87 -10.80 -25.00
N VAL A 79 -2.55 -9.80 -25.57
CA VAL A 79 -2.69 -9.66 -27.03
C VAL A 79 -1.34 -9.32 -27.68
N LEU A 80 -0.56 -8.42 -27.08
CA LEU A 80 0.78 -8.08 -27.57
C LEU A 80 1.70 -9.30 -27.52
N LEU A 81 1.68 -10.06 -26.43
CA LEU A 81 2.47 -11.27 -26.26
C LEU A 81 2.15 -12.32 -27.32
N ASN A 82 0.89 -12.43 -27.74
CA ASN A 82 0.50 -13.34 -28.83
C ASN A 82 1.10 -12.95 -30.19
N ARG A 83 1.47 -11.69 -30.38
CA ARG A 83 2.08 -11.16 -31.61
C ARG A 83 3.61 -11.18 -31.57
N VAL A 84 4.21 -11.43 -30.40
CA VAL A 84 5.66 -11.52 -30.27
C VAL A 84 6.13 -12.77 -31.01
N ASP A 85 6.99 -12.58 -32.00
CA ASP A 85 7.61 -13.68 -32.73
C ASP A 85 8.80 -14.21 -31.91
N THR A 86 8.64 -15.42 -31.36
CA THR A 86 9.67 -16.03 -30.50
C THR A 86 10.85 -16.59 -31.29
N SER A 87 10.80 -16.57 -32.63
CA SER A 87 11.88 -17.04 -33.49
C SER A 87 13.02 -16.02 -33.63
N THR A 88 12.85 -14.78 -33.17
CA THR A 88 13.88 -13.73 -33.22
C THR A 88 14.82 -13.75 -32.01
N ALA A 89 14.63 -14.68 -31.07
CA ALA A 89 15.52 -14.84 -29.93
C ALA A 89 16.98 -15.06 -30.39
N PRO A 90 17.97 -14.34 -29.82
CA PRO A 90 17.91 -13.62 -28.55
C PRO A 90 17.46 -12.14 -28.61
N ASP A 91 17.25 -11.55 -29.79
CA ASP A 91 16.91 -10.13 -30.00
C ASP A 91 15.39 -9.88 -29.93
N ILE A 92 14.74 -10.48 -28.93
CA ILE A 92 13.28 -10.47 -28.80
C ILE A 92 12.80 -9.25 -27.98
N GLU A 93 11.97 -8.40 -28.58
CA GLU A 93 11.37 -7.26 -27.90
C GLU A 93 10.10 -7.67 -27.16
N TRP A 94 10.23 -7.92 -25.86
CA TRP A 94 9.08 -8.23 -25.01
C TRP A 94 8.28 -6.95 -24.68
N PRO A 95 6.94 -7.01 -24.69
CA PRO A 95 6.11 -5.89 -24.24
C PRO A 95 6.30 -5.63 -22.73
N VAL A 96 6.03 -4.39 -22.31
CA VAL A 96 6.15 -3.97 -20.90
C VAL A 96 5.06 -4.63 -20.05
N ASN A 97 5.47 -5.20 -18.91
CA ASN A 97 4.56 -5.88 -17.99
C ASN A 97 3.74 -4.85 -17.19
N PRO A 98 2.40 -4.95 -17.14
CA PRO A 98 1.56 -3.97 -16.46
C PRO A 98 1.50 -4.08 -14.92
N VAL A 99 2.21 -5.03 -14.27
CA VAL A 99 2.29 -5.04 -12.79
C VAL A 99 3.02 -3.80 -12.29
N ARG A 100 2.60 -3.27 -11.12
CA ARG A 100 3.27 -2.15 -10.46
C ARG A 100 4.72 -2.54 -10.15
N GLU A 101 5.68 -1.71 -10.59
CA GLU A 101 7.11 -1.77 -10.20
C GLU A 101 7.31 -1.19 -8.80
#